data_AF-A0A1V1PJV4-F1
#
_entry.id   AF-A0A1V1PJV4-F1
#
_cell.length_a   1.000
_cell.length_b   1.000
_cell.length_c   1.000
_cell.angle_alpha   90.00
_cell.angle_beta   90.00
_cell.angle_gamma   90.00
#
_symmetry.space_group_name_H-M   'P 1'
#
loop_
_entity.id
_entity.type
_entity.pdbx_description
1 polymer ?
#
loop_
_entity_poly.entity_id
_entity_poly.type
_entity_poly.pdbx_seq_one_letter_code
_entity_poly.pdbx_strand_id
1 'polypeptide(L)' 'MSIGYDPLGRLRQSTASGATTDYLCDGDRLVAEFSSSGTLLRRYAHGPAIDEPIVLV' A
#
# COMPACT_ATOMS: atom_id res chain seq x y z
N MET A 1 -1.58 -12.95 -12.01
CA MET A 1 -1.05 -11.77 -11.32
C MET A 1 -1.42 -10.56 -12.14
N SER A 2 -2.09 -9.57 -11.56
CA SER A 2 -2.35 -8.28 -12.21
C SER A 2 -1.96 -7.14 -11.27
N ILE A 3 -1.66 -5.99 -11.87
CA ILE A 3 -1.32 -4.75 -11.16
C ILE A 3 -2.08 -3.60 -11.80
N GLY A 4 -2.55 -2.68 -10.98
CA GLY A 4 -3.29 -1.49 -11.37
C GLY A 4 -2.61 -0.25 -10.83
N TYR A 5 -2.49 0.77 -11.67
CA TYR A 5 -1.83 2.03 -11.35
C TYR A 5 -2.85 3.16 -11.19
N ASP A 6 -2.54 4.17 -10.39
CA ASP A 6 -3.30 5.42 -10.35
C ASP A 6 -2.95 6.33 -11.55
N PRO A 7 -3.66 7.45 -11.76
CA PRO A 7 -3.35 8.37 -12.88
C PRO A 7 -1.95 9.00 -12.85
N LEU A 8 -1.27 8.96 -11.69
CA LEU A 8 0.10 9.43 -11.54
C LEU A 8 1.13 8.33 -11.83
N GLY A 9 0.67 7.12 -12.20
CA GLY A 9 1.53 5.98 -12.52
C GLY A 9 2.04 5.20 -11.31
N ARG A 10 1.50 5.45 -10.11
CA ARG A 10 1.89 4.74 -8.87
C ARG A 10 1.06 3.48 -8.70
N LEU A 11 1.66 2.44 -8.10
CA LEU A 11 0.93 1.21 -7.82
C LEU A 11 -0.24 1.51 -6.86
N ARG A 12 -1.45 1.19 -7.29
CA ARG A 12 -2.69 1.38 -6.51
C ARG A 12 -3.31 0.06 -6.10
N GLN A 13 -3.12 -1.00 -6.88
CA GLN A 13 -3.71 -2.30 -6.60
C GLN A 13 -2.86 -3.43 -7.18
N SER A 14 -2.84 -4.57 -6.51
CA SER A 14 -2.29 -5.82 -7.05
C SER A 14 -3.27 -6.96 -6.80
N THR A 15 -3.27 -7.96 -7.68
CA THR A 15 -4.00 -9.21 -7.45
C THR A 15 -3.07 -10.39 -7.68
N ALA A 16 -2.84 -11.16 -6.62
CA ALA A 16 -1.99 -12.34 -6.60
C ALA A 16 -2.76 -13.51 -6.01
N SER A 17 -2.76 -14.66 -6.69
CA SER A 17 -3.42 -15.89 -6.20
C SER A 17 -4.88 -15.71 -5.74
N GLY A 18 -5.64 -14.82 -6.41
CA GLY A 18 -7.04 -14.53 -6.09
C GLY A 18 -7.25 -13.53 -4.94
N ALA A 19 -6.19 -13.06 -4.29
CA ALA A 19 -6.25 -12.00 -3.29
C ALA A 19 -5.90 -10.65 -3.93
N THR A 20 -6.77 -9.66 -3.72
CA THR A 20 -6.54 -8.28 -4.14
C THR A 20 -6.09 -7.43 -2.96
N THR A 21 -5.00 -6.70 -3.16
CA THR A 21 -4.46 -5.72 -2.20
C THR A 21 -4.58 -4.33 -2.78
N ASP A 22 -5.22 -3.42 -2.05
CA ASP A 22 -5.29 -2.00 -2.33
C ASP A 22 -4.21 -1.25 -1.54
N TYR A 23 -3.51 -0.32 -2.19
CA TYR A 23 -2.40 0.43 -1.62
C TYR A 23 -2.81 1.88 -1.38
N LEU A 24 -2.66 2.36 -0.14
CA LEU A 24 -2.89 3.75 0.24
C LEU A 24 -1.55 4.48 0.36
N CYS A 25 -1.38 5.53 -0.42
CA CYS A 25 -0.18 6.36 -0.40
C CYS A 25 -0.50 7.77 0.11
N ASP A 26 0.39 8.31 0.95
CA ASP A 26 0.46 9.74 1.29
C ASP A 26 1.63 10.37 0.51
N GLY A 27 1.30 11.15 -0.52
CA GLY A 27 2.27 11.52 -1.55
C GLY A 27 2.91 10.26 -2.14
N ASP A 28 4.24 10.22 -2.21
CA ASP A 28 4.98 9.07 -2.76
C ASP A 28 5.25 7.96 -1.74
N ARG A 29 4.70 8.06 -0.53
CA ARG A 29 4.93 7.10 0.56
C ARG A 29 3.74 6.17 0.72
N LEU A 30 3.97 4.86 0.63
CA LEU A 30 2.98 3.85 0.99
C LEU A 30 2.73 3.88 2.51
N VAL A 31 1.50 4.09 2.95
CA VAL A 31 1.14 4.19 4.37
C VAL A 31 0.25 3.05 4.85
N ALA A 32 -0.50 2.38 3.95
CA ALA A 32 -1.29 1.22 4.33
C ALA A 32 -1.63 0.30 3.13
N GLU A 33 -1.93 -0.94 3.46
CA GLU A 33 -2.47 -1.95 2.54
C GLU A 33 -3.81 -2.47 3.06
N PHE A 34 -4.75 -2.68 2.15
CA PHE A 34 -6.10 -3.18 2.47
C PHE A 34 -6.45 -4.37 1.58
N SER A 35 -7.28 -5.27 2.12
CA SER A 35 -7.96 -6.26 1.28
C SER A 35 -9.06 -5.60 0.45
N SER A 36 -9.57 -6.32 -0.57
CA SER A 36 -10.75 -5.89 -1.33
C SER A 36 -12.01 -5.61 -0.50
N SER A 37 -12.08 -6.13 0.73
CA SER A 37 -13.17 -5.88 1.68
C SER A 37 -12.97 -4.61 2.53
N GLY A 38 -11.87 -3.87 2.35
CA GLY A 38 -11.51 -2.72 3.16
C GLY A 38 -10.85 -3.07 4.50
N THR A 39 -10.62 -4.35 4.78
CA THR A 39 -9.87 -4.78 5.98
C THR A 39 -8.41 -4.33 5.86
N LEU A 40 -7.88 -3.64 6.88
CA LEU A 40 -6.48 -3.25 6.98
C LEU A 40 -5.60 -4.50 7.08
N LEU A 41 -4.63 -4.64 6.18
CA LEU A 41 -3.66 -5.73 6.16
C LEU A 41 -2.34 -5.33 6.80
N ARG A 42 -1.86 -4.11 6.48
CA ARG A 42 -0.60 -3.56 6.98
C ARG A 42 -0.69 -2.05 7.09
N ARG A 43 -0.02 -1.47 8.07
CA ARG A 43 0.19 -0.03 8.18
C ARG A 43 1.68 0.29 8.31
N TYR A 44 2.12 1.31 7.60
CA TYR A 44 3.52 1.76 7.57
C TYR A 44 3.61 3.15 8.19
N ALA A 45 4.42 3.28 9.24
CA ALA A 45 4.79 4.56 9.82
C ALA A 45 6.14 5.00 9.27
N HIS A 46 6.20 6.23 8.75
CA HIS A 46 7.44 6.86 8.28
C HIS A 46 7.95 7.82 9.34
N GLY A 47 9.22 7.68 9.71
CA GLY A 47 9.90 8.63 10.59
C GLY A 47 10.07 10.02 9.95
N PRO A 48 10.53 11.03 10.72
CA PRO A 48 10.85 12.35 10.20
C PRO A 48 12.08 12.36 9.27
N ALA A 49 12.88 11.29 9.30
CA ALA A 49 13.98 11.06 8.36
C ALA A 49 13.52 10.19 7.17
N ILE A 50 14.26 10.27 6.06
CA ILE A 50 14.01 9.46 4.87
C ILE A 50 14.34 7.98 5.21
N ASP A 51 13.46 7.05 4.84
CA ASP A 51 13.65 5.59 4.90
C ASP A 51 13.77 4.92 6.29
N GLU A 52 12.92 5.30 7.25
CA GLU A 52 12.71 4.51 8.47
C GLU A 52 11.30 3.90 8.49
N PRO A 53 11.11 2.61 8.12
CA PRO A 53 9.85 1.92 8.36
C PRO A 53 9.74 1.62 9.86
N ILE A 54 9.03 2.46 10.60
CA ILE A 54 9.10 2.44 12.07
C ILE A 54 8.27 1.32 12.71
N VAL A 55 7.18 0.80 12.12
CA VAL A 55 6.47 -0.38 12.67
C VAL A 55 5.64 -1.10 11.59
N LEU A 56 5.60 -2.44 11.63
CA LEU A 56 4.54 -3.28 11.06
C LEU A 56 3.60 -3.70 12.21
N VAL A 57 2.37 -3.15 12.24
CA VAL A 57 1.28 -3.66 13.12
C VAL A 57 0.18 -4.21 12.25
#